data_AF-A0AAV3XU64-F1
#
_entry.id   AF-A0AAV3XU64-F1
#
_cell.length_a   1.000
_cell.length_b   1.000
_cell.length_c   1.000
_cell.angle_alpha   90.00
_cell.angle_beta   90.00
_cell.angle_gamma   90.00
#
_symmetry.space_group_name_H-M   'P 1'
#
loop_
_entity.id
_entity.type
_entity.pdbx_description
1 polymer ?
#
loop_
_entity_poly.entity_id
_entity_poly.type
_entity_poly.pdbx_seq_one_letter_code
_entity_poly.pdbx_strand_id
1 'polypeptide(L)'
;MNRSLDVSFQETYIEQIVSDELYPYLKSFFCILTLIFSVSAVCFNAINVFIFCKIGVTDSITVCFLHLAVCDFCTMVCLSVFTFFTLLYALSAPGSKYLSTQAYAISITYSLGLDIGATTTTYIALQRGLCVAWPFLTRHAFTRNRSLIVLITTTVFLVACWIPRAFTFRYVEISDPKSNSSKILIVEFFGLFNEFYSFNLIFVKIILGFTQYAIMSVCAVAIFIGMKSSIRLKSFSKSGAPDPHNSRSNQKSLDKTDMNEKKVAGHEKTEEDSSNVNSEAKMEKDKKAPQKELLVIKQALTVVLLQIFCATPGITVFIYSMLDPKFQIGTEYNNLFFLVYGVVDMSYALNAFTNFFIYLNFNTKFRQCLHSVFHCGTGITNRPMSKRSRN
;
A
#
# COMPACT_ATOMS: atom_id res chain seq x y z
N MET A 1 58.11 0.59 13.82
CA MET A 1 59.02 0.95 12.72
C MET A 1 58.25 1.89 11.82
N ASN A 2 58.55 3.19 11.94
CA ASN A 2 57.86 4.28 11.26
C ASN A 2 57.99 4.12 9.74
N ARG A 3 56.86 3.98 9.05
CA ARG A 3 56.76 4.29 7.63
C ARG A 3 55.88 5.53 7.54
N SER A 4 56.52 6.68 7.52
CA SER A 4 55.96 7.95 7.07
C SER A 4 55.39 7.75 5.67
N LEU A 5 54.08 7.60 5.60
CA LEU A 5 53.31 7.75 4.37
C LEU A 5 53.14 9.26 4.17
N ASP A 6 54.15 9.87 3.53
CA ASP A 6 53.94 11.11 2.78
C ASP A 6 53.01 10.79 1.61
N VAL A 7 51.71 10.76 1.89
CA VAL A 7 50.69 10.88 0.85
C VAL A 7 50.50 12.38 0.66
N SER A 8 51.24 12.93 -0.31
CA SER A 8 50.89 14.20 -0.92
C SER A 8 49.45 14.10 -1.41
N PHE A 9 48.53 14.69 -0.64
CA PHE A 9 47.12 14.83 -0.97
C PHE A 9 47.01 15.80 -2.14
N GLN A 10 47.22 15.30 -3.35
CA GLN A 10 46.84 15.99 -4.55
C GLN A 10 45.32 15.87 -4.59
N GLU A 11 44.62 16.87 -4.03
CA GLU A 11 43.18 17.05 -4.14
C GLU A 11 42.81 17.05 -5.62
N THR A 12 42.52 15.87 -6.15
CA THR A 12 41.84 15.76 -7.43
C THR A 12 40.43 16.23 -7.12
N TYR A 13 40.14 17.49 -7.43
CA TYR A 13 38.78 18.03 -7.37
C TYR A 13 37.92 17.17 -8.30
N ILE A 14 37.22 16.21 -7.71
CA ILE A 14 36.21 15.46 -8.42
C ILE A 14 35.07 16.46 -8.65
N GLU A 15 34.95 16.99 -9.88
CA GLU A 15 33.82 17.84 -10.26
C GLU A 15 32.53 17.04 -10.06
N GLN A 16 31.82 17.32 -8.96
CA GLN A 16 30.54 16.71 -8.70
C GLN A 16 29.50 17.30 -9.67
N ILE A 17 28.66 16.43 -10.24
CA ILE A 17 27.51 16.85 -11.08
C ILE A 17 26.61 17.85 -10.33
N VAL A 18 26.49 17.68 -9.02
CA VAL A 18 25.77 18.60 -8.14
C VAL A 18 26.77 19.24 -7.20
N SER A 19 26.98 20.55 -7.36
CA SER A 19 27.92 21.30 -6.52
C SER A 19 27.52 21.25 -5.05
N ASP A 20 28.54 21.27 -4.18
CA ASP A 20 28.34 21.27 -2.72
C ASP A 20 27.56 22.50 -2.23
N GLU A 21 27.59 23.60 -2.97
CA GLU A 21 26.79 24.80 -2.69
C GLU A 21 25.30 24.62 -3.03
N LEU A 22 24.97 23.94 -4.13
CA LEU A 22 23.59 23.73 -4.56
C LEU A 22 22.90 22.59 -3.80
N TYR A 23 23.67 21.56 -3.44
CA TYR A 23 23.20 20.36 -2.77
C TYR A 23 22.29 20.62 -1.54
N PRO A 24 22.66 21.45 -0.54
CA PRO A 24 21.84 21.64 0.67
C PRO A 24 20.46 22.25 0.36
N TYR A 25 20.34 23.12 -0.63
CA TYR A 25 19.06 23.72 -1.03
C TYR A 25 18.13 22.68 -1.67
N LEU A 26 18.65 21.90 -2.62
CA LEU A 26 17.89 20.83 -3.27
C LEU A 26 17.52 19.73 -2.25
N LYS A 27 18.45 19.37 -1.37
CA LYS A 27 18.20 18.37 -0.34
C LYS A 27 17.11 18.83 0.64
N SER A 28 17.17 20.08 1.09
CA SER A 28 16.16 20.67 1.97
C SER A 28 14.78 20.66 1.32
N PHE A 29 14.69 21.01 0.03
CA PHE A 29 13.45 20.98 -0.73
C PHE A 29 12.81 19.58 -0.74
N PHE A 30 13.57 18.54 -1.09
CA PHE A 30 13.06 17.16 -1.08
C PHE A 30 12.71 16.68 0.33
N CYS A 31 13.48 17.07 1.35
CA CYS A 31 13.18 16.74 2.74
C CYS A 31 11.86 17.36 3.20
N ILE A 32 11.58 18.63 2.86
CA ILE A 32 10.33 19.29 3.21
C ILE A 32 9.13 18.59 2.55
N LEU A 33 9.22 18.28 1.26
CA LEU A 33 8.16 17.54 0.55
C LEU A 33 7.93 16.16 1.17
N THR A 34 9.01 15.43 1.46
CA THR A 34 8.93 14.10 2.07
C THR A 34 8.27 14.18 3.45
N LEU A 35 8.60 15.18 4.27
CA LEU A 35 7.98 15.39 5.59
C LEU A 35 6.48 15.67 5.49
N ILE A 36 6.04 16.48 4.53
CA ILE A 36 4.62 16.77 4.33
C ILE A 36 3.85 15.47 4.11
N PHE A 37 4.34 14.60 3.21
CA PHE A 37 3.69 13.33 2.92
C PHE A 37 3.85 12.32 4.07
N SER A 38 5.04 12.18 4.64
CA SER A 38 5.32 11.16 5.66
C SER A 38 4.59 11.45 6.97
N VAL A 39 4.58 12.70 7.44
CA VAL A 39 3.85 13.09 8.66
C VAL A 39 2.34 12.94 8.46
N SER A 40 1.82 13.34 7.30
CA SER A 40 0.42 13.13 6.96
C SER A 40 0.08 11.63 6.90
N ALA A 41 0.97 10.82 6.35
CA ALA A 41 0.82 9.38 6.29
C ALA A 41 0.85 8.72 7.67
N VAL A 42 1.61 9.24 8.64
CA VAL A 42 1.54 8.80 10.04
C VAL A 42 0.13 9.00 10.59
N CYS A 43 -0.42 10.22 10.46
CA CYS A 43 -1.77 10.53 10.93
C CYS A 43 -2.84 9.65 10.27
N PHE A 44 -2.81 9.55 8.95
CA PHE A 44 -3.78 8.78 8.18
C PHE A 44 -3.68 7.28 8.42
N ASN A 45 -2.48 6.73 8.57
CA ASN A 45 -2.33 5.31 8.88
C ASN A 45 -2.66 4.98 10.34
N ALA A 46 -2.46 5.90 11.28
CA ALA A 46 -3.01 5.75 12.64
C ALA A 46 -4.53 5.64 12.63
N ILE A 47 -5.22 6.49 11.85
CA ILE A 47 -6.66 6.39 11.63
C ILE A 47 -7.03 5.06 10.96
N ASN A 48 -6.29 4.64 9.93
CA ASN A 48 -6.52 3.37 9.24
C ASN A 48 -6.46 2.19 10.22
N VAL A 49 -5.40 2.11 11.03
CA VAL A 49 -5.23 1.07 12.06
C VAL A 49 -6.41 1.08 13.01
N PHE A 50 -6.76 2.24 13.57
CA PHE A 50 -7.89 2.35 14.50
C PHE A 50 -9.20 1.86 13.87
N ILE A 51 -9.51 2.29 12.65
CA ILE A 51 -10.75 1.92 11.96
C ILE A 51 -10.77 0.43 11.60
N PHE A 52 -9.68 -0.15 11.08
CA PHE A 52 -9.63 -1.57 10.77
C PHE A 52 -9.72 -2.45 12.01
N CYS A 53 -9.14 -2.02 13.14
CA CYS A 53 -9.34 -2.67 14.42
C CYS A 53 -10.81 -2.62 14.86
N LYS A 54 -11.48 -1.46 14.71
CA LYS A 54 -12.90 -1.30 15.07
C LYS A 54 -13.86 -2.08 14.15
N ILE A 55 -13.57 -2.19 12.86
CA ILE A 55 -14.33 -3.03 11.91
C ILE A 55 -14.27 -4.51 12.31
N GLY A 56 -13.16 -4.91 12.94
CA GLY A 56 -12.87 -6.28 13.26
C GLY A 56 -12.30 -7.05 12.05
N VAL A 57 -11.26 -7.82 12.32
CA VAL A 57 -10.54 -8.61 11.31
C VAL A 57 -11.35 -9.87 10.98
N THR A 58 -12.38 -9.69 10.14
CA THR A 58 -13.37 -10.74 9.81
C THR A 58 -13.06 -11.48 8.51
N ASP A 59 -12.37 -10.82 7.58
CA ASP A 59 -12.04 -11.36 6.27
C ASP A 59 -10.56 -11.13 5.94
N SER A 60 -10.03 -11.90 4.99
CA SER A 60 -8.61 -11.87 4.65
C SER A 60 -8.15 -10.51 4.11
N ILE A 61 -9.05 -9.76 3.49
CA ILE A 61 -8.80 -8.45 2.90
C ILE A 61 -8.51 -7.44 4.00
N THR A 62 -9.37 -7.45 5.02
CA THR A 62 -9.25 -6.60 6.20
C THR A 62 -7.97 -6.91 6.97
N VAL A 63 -7.55 -8.19 7.04
CA VAL A 63 -6.22 -8.56 7.58
C VAL A 63 -5.10 -7.85 6.80
N CYS A 64 -5.12 -7.94 5.47
CA CYS A 64 -4.06 -7.37 4.63
C CYS A 64 -4.00 -5.84 4.76
N PHE A 65 -5.14 -5.15 4.73
CA PHE A 65 -5.16 -3.69 4.89
C PHE A 65 -4.79 -3.22 6.30
N LEU A 66 -5.15 -3.97 7.34
CA LEU A 66 -4.68 -3.69 8.69
C LEU A 66 -3.16 -3.85 8.79
N HIS A 67 -2.61 -4.96 8.28
CA HIS A 67 -1.16 -5.20 8.27
C HIS A 67 -0.42 -4.11 7.48
N LEU A 68 -0.92 -3.74 6.30
CA LEU A 68 -0.38 -2.65 5.50
C LEU A 68 -0.41 -1.32 6.27
N ALA A 69 -1.54 -0.98 6.91
CA ALA A 69 -1.67 0.25 7.69
C ALA A 69 -0.72 0.31 8.90
N VAL A 70 -0.53 -0.81 9.61
CA VAL A 70 0.45 -0.89 10.72
C VAL A 70 1.86 -0.72 10.19
N CYS A 71 2.19 -1.38 9.07
CA CYS A 71 3.50 -1.28 8.44
C CYS A 71 3.79 0.15 7.98
N ASP A 72 2.86 0.77 7.25
CA ASP A 72 2.96 2.14 6.78
C ASP A 72 3.09 3.12 7.95
N PHE A 73 2.30 2.96 9.02
CA PHE A 73 2.41 3.80 10.21
C PHE A 73 3.83 3.76 10.80
N CYS A 74 4.35 2.56 11.10
CA CYS A 74 5.69 2.41 11.68
C CYS A 74 6.77 2.95 10.74
N THR A 75 6.68 2.63 9.45
CA THR A 75 7.64 3.05 8.43
C THR A 75 7.67 4.57 8.28
N MET A 76 6.50 5.20 8.25
CA MET A 76 6.39 6.65 8.07
C MET A 76 6.82 7.42 9.33
N VAL A 77 6.68 6.86 10.54
CA VAL A 77 7.29 7.43 11.75
C VAL A 77 8.82 7.45 11.58
N CYS A 78 9.43 6.31 11.26
CA CYS A 78 10.88 6.22 11.06
C CYS A 78 11.37 7.15 9.93
N LEU A 79 10.68 7.16 8.79
CA LEU A 79 11.02 8.03 7.67
C LEU A 79 10.90 9.52 8.02
N SER A 80 9.87 9.90 8.79
CA SER A 80 9.70 11.30 9.24
C SER A 80 10.85 11.73 10.15
N VAL A 81 11.26 10.88 11.10
CA VAL A 81 12.40 11.18 11.99
C VAL A 81 13.71 11.27 11.20
N PHE A 82 13.98 10.30 10.31
CA PHE A 82 15.14 10.32 9.44
C PHE A 82 15.21 11.60 8.59
N THR A 83 14.10 11.95 7.95
CA THR A 83 14.01 13.12 7.06
C THR A 83 14.16 14.41 7.85
N PHE A 84 13.59 14.49 9.06
CA PHE A 84 13.75 15.64 9.94
C PHE A 84 15.21 15.84 10.36
N PHE A 85 15.92 14.78 10.77
CA PHE A 85 17.35 14.87 11.09
C PHE A 85 18.19 15.29 9.88
N THR A 86 17.86 14.76 8.70
CA THR A 86 18.52 15.12 7.45
C THR A 86 18.27 16.59 7.07
N LEU A 87 17.07 17.12 7.31
CA LEU A 87 16.74 18.53 7.08
C LEU A 87 17.50 19.43 8.04
N LEU A 88 17.57 19.08 9.34
CA LEU A 88 18.34 19.84 10.32
C LEU A 88 19.82 19.89 9.93
N TYR A 89 20.36 18.80 9.40
CA TYR A 89 21.74 18.75 8.91
C TYR A 89 21.93 19.63 7.66
N ALA A 90 21.03 19.55 6.68
CA ALA A 90 21.08 20.37 5.47
C ALA A 90 20.99 21.89 5.77
N LEU A 91 20.24 22.27 6.81
CA LEU A 91 20.11 23.65 7.28
C LEU A 91 21.23 24.09 8.23
N SER A 92 22.24 23.24 8.46
CA SER A 92 23.34 23.51 9.41
C SER A 92 22.85 23.89 10.82
N ALA A 93 21.74 23.29 11.28
CA ALA A 93 21.17 23.59 12.59
C ALA A 93 22.13 23.18 13.72
N PRO A 94 22.13 23.89 14.88
CA PRO A 94 22.97 23.53 16.01
C PRO A 94 22.74 22.08 16.46
N GLY A 95 23.82 21.31 16.62
CA GLY A 95 23.75 19.90 17.05
C GLY A 95 23.27 18.91 15.97
N SER A 96 22.97 19.36 14.75
CA SER A 96 22.49 18.48 13.67
C SER A 96 23.50 17.40 13.25
N LYS A 97 24.80 17.66 13.41
CA LYS A 97 25.87 16.68 13.14
C LYS A 97 25.66 15.37 13.90
N TYR A 98 25.29 15.43 15.19
CA TYR A 98 25.04 14.25 16.03
C TYR A 98 23.82 13.44 15.58
N LEU A 99 22.77 14.14 15.18
CA LEU A 99 21.52 13.54 14.74
C LEU A 99 21.68 12.85 13.37
N SER A 100 22.48 13.44 12.48
CA SER A 100 22.76 12.88 11.16
C SER A 100 23.40 11.49 11.23
N THR A 101 24.26 11.24 12.22
CA THR A 101 24.89 9.92 12.40
C THR A 101 23.88 8.85 12.81
N GLN A 102 22.90 9.19 13.66
CA GLN A 102 21.84 8.26 14.07
C GLN A 102 20.89 7.91 12.91
N ALA A 103 20.87 8.74 11.85
CA ALA A 103 20.03 8.54 10.68
C ALA A 103 20.34 7.21 9.97
N TYR A 104 21.54 6.64 10.11
CA TYR A 104 21.89 5.36 9.48
C TYR A 104 21.08 4.16 10.03
N ALA A 105 20.95 4.01 11.35
CA ALA A 105 20.13 2.93 11.90
C ALA A 105 18.63 3.12 11.59
N ILE A 106 18.17 4.37 11.60
CA ILE A 106 16.79 4.71 11.24
C ILE A 106 16.53 4.38 9.77
N SER A 107 17.53 4.55 8.89
CA SER A 107 17.39 4.23 7.47
C SER A 107 17.26 2.75 7.18
N ILE A 108 17.99 1.92 7.90
CA ILE A 108 17.80 0.46 7.89
C ILE A 108 16.37 0.11 8.32
N THR A 109 15.88 0.76 9.38
CA THR A 109 14.57 0.46 9.96
C THR A 109 13.42 0.80 9.02
N TYR A 110 13.38 2.01 8.45
CA TYR A 110 12.32 2.35 7.50
C TYR A 110 12.45 1.55 6.20
N SER A 111 13.67 1.23 5.76
CA SER A 111 13.86 0.41 4.54
C SER A 111 13.29 -0.99 4.68
N LEU A 112 13.44 -1.63 5.84
CA LEU A 112 12.78 -2.89 6.17
C LEU A 112 11.25 -2.75 6.10
N GLY A 113 10.72 -1.67 6.69
CA GLY A 113 9.30 -1.36 6.66
C GLY A 113 8.73 -1.21 5.24
N LEU A 114 9.47 -0.54 4.34
CA LEU A 114 9.11 -0.44 2.93
C LEU A 114 9.03 -1.81 2.24
N ASP A 115 9.98 -2.70 2.51
CA ASP A 115 10.00 -4.05 1.91
C ASP A 115 8.85 -4.92 2.45
N ILE A 116 8.51 -4.79 3.74
CA ILE A 116 7.35 -5.48 4.33
C ILE A 116 6.06 -4.98 3.66
N GLY A 117 5.90 -3.65 3.52
CA GLY A 117 4.75 -3.04 2.85
C GLY A 117 4.61 -3.49 1.40
N ALA A 118 5.71 -3.49 0.63
CA ALA A 118 5.74 -3.98 -0.74
C ALA A 118 5.34 -5.46 -0.85
N THR A 119 5.77 -6.28 0.10
CA THR A 119 5.41 -7.70 0.18
C THR A 119 3.92 -7.90 0.46
N THR A 120 3.36 -7.11 1.38
CA THR A 120 1.92 -7.11 1.67
C THR A 120 1.10 -6.69 0.45
N THR A 121 1.52 -5.65 -0.27
CA THR A 121 0.87 -5.23 -1.51
C THR A 121 0.97 -6.29 -2.60
N THR A 122 2.12 -6.96 -2.71
CA THR A 122 2.31 -8.09 -3.63
C THR A 122 1.35 -9.24 -3.31
N TYR A 123 1.16 -9.56 -2.02
CA TYR A 123 0.19 -10.57 -1.60
C TYR A 123 -1.26 -10.17 -1.90
N ILE A 124 -1.61 -8.89 -1.71
CA ILE A 124 -2.91 -8.34 -2.12
C ILE A 124 -3.11 -8.50 -3.63
N ALA A 125 -2.08 -8.19 -4.43
CA ALA A 125 -2.10 -8.33 -5.88
C ALA A 125 -2.32 -9.79 -6.30
N LEU A 126 -1.57 -10.73 -5.72
CA LEU A 126 -1.71 -12.17 -5.96
C LEU A 126 -3.09 -12.67 -5.59
N GLN A 127 -3.56 -12.34 -4.39
CA GLN A 127 -4.89 -12.75 -3.93
C GLN A 127 -5.97 -12.30 -4.91
N ARG A 128 -5.87 -11.07 -5.43
CA ARG A 128 -6.89 -10.47 -6.31
C ARG A 128 -6.77 -10.92 -7.75
N GLY A 129 -5.55 -10.99 -8.26
CA GLY A 129 -5.26 -11.50 -9.59
C GLY A 129 -5.69 -12.95 -9.73
N LEU A 130 -5.41 -13.79 -8.73
CA LEU A 130 -5.85 -15.18 -8.74
C LEU A 130 -7.36 -15.31 -8.59
N CYS A 131 -8.04 -14.47 -7.79
CA CYS A 131 -9.51 -14.51 -7.72
C CYS A 131 -10.18 -14.21 -9.06
N VAL A 132 -9.49 -13.45 -9.91
CA VAL A 132 -9.95 -13.09 -11.25
C VAL A 132 -9.57 -14.17 -12.26
N ALA A 133 -8.32 -14.63 -12.27
CA ALA A 133 -7.80 -15.58 -13.23
C ALA A 133 -8.28 -17.02 -12.97
N TRP A 134 -8.46 -17.40 -11.69
CA TRP A 134 -8.77 -18.76 -11.28
C TRP A 134 -9.74 -18.85 -10.08
N PRO A 135 -11.02 -18.47 -10.27
CA PRO A 135 -11.99 -18.32 -9.18
C PRO A 135 -12.27 -19.61 -8.37
N PHE A 136 -12.16 -20.79 -9.01
CA PHE A 136 -12.44 -22.07 -8.35
C PHE A 136 -11.40 -22.46 -7.29
N LEU A 137 -10.11 -22.12 -7.51
CA LEU A 137 -9.05 -22.38 -6.54
C LEU A 137 -9.10 -21.39 -5.38
N THR A 138 -9.46 -20.15 -5.66
CA THR A 138 -9.37 -19.05 -4.70
C THR A 138 -10.47 -19.02 -3.65
N ARG A 139 -11.61 -19.68 -3.91
CA ARG A 139 -12.75 -19.72 -2.97
C ARG A 139 -12.40 -20.35 -1.62
N HIS A 140 -11.37 -21.19 -1.58
CA HIS A 140 -10.89 -21.85 -0.36
C HIS A 140 -9.44 -21.51 0.01
N ALA A 141 -8.66 -20.94 -0.92
CA ALA A 141 -7.25 -20.62 -0.68
C ALA A 141 -7.08 -19.45 0.30
N PHE A 142 -7.82 -18.34 0.11
CA PHE A 142 -7.59 -17.08 0.80
C PHE A 142 -8.54 -16.86 1.98
N THR A 143 -8.35 -17.64 3.04
CA THR A 143 -9.07 -17.44 4.31
C THR A 143 -8.34 -16.47 5.24
N ARG A 144 -9.06 -15.90 6.21
CA ARG A 144 -8.51 -14.96 7.19
C ARG A 144 -7.24 -15.50 7.87
N ASN A 145 -7.32 -16.71 8.44
CA ASN A 145 -6.22 -17.28 9.21
C ASN A 145 -5.00 -17.59 8.32
N ARG A 146 -5.24 -18.05 7.08
CA ARG A 146 -4.16 -18.32 6.13
C ARG A 146 -3.44 -17.04 5.72
N SER A 147 -4.18 -15.96 5.41
CA SER A 147 -3.55 -14.65 5.14
C SER A 147 -2.77 -14.13 6.34
N LEU A 148 -3.25 -14.33 7.56
CA LEU A 148 -2.54 -13.92 8.78
C LEU A 148 -1.20 -14.66 8.91
N ILE A 149 -1.20 -15.98 8.68
CA ILE A 149 0.02 -16.81 8.67
C ILE A 149 0.98 -16.34 7.59
N VAL A 150 0.51 -16.13 6.35
CA VAL A 150 1.36 -15.64 5.25
C VAL A 150 2.00 -14.30 5.60
N LEU A 151 1.23 -13.32 6.07
CA LEU A 151 1.76 -11.99 6.39
C LEU A 151 2.77 -12.01 7.55
N ILE A 152 2.51 -12.80 8.60
CA ILE A 152 3.46 -12.96 9.71
C ILE A 152 4.75 -13.63 9.21
N THR A 153 4.64 -14.74 8.49
CA THR A 153 5.81 -15.50 8.02
C THR A 153 6.67 -14.69 7.06
N THR A 154 6.08 -13.96 6.11
CA THR A 154 6.84 -13.07 5.22
C THR A 154 7.47 -11.91 5.96
N THR A 155 6.80 -11.35 6.98
CA THR A 155 7.37 -10.29 7.84
C THR A 155 8.59 -10.81 8.59
N VAL A 156 8.48 -11.97 9.25
CA VAL A 156 9.58 -12.61 9.99
C VAL A 156 10.76 -12.93 9.07
N PHE A 157 10.48 -13.46 7.88
CA PHE A 157 11.50 -13.73 6.86
C PHE A 157 12.28 -12.47 6.47
N LEU A 158 11.59 -11.35 6.20
CA LEU A 158 12.25 -10.10 5.85
C LEU A 158 13.05 -9.53 7.01
N VAL A 159 12.51 -9.55 8.23
CA VAL A 159 13.25 -9.16 9.43
C VAL A 159 14.55 -9.96 9.53
N ALA A 160 14.48 -11.29 9.34
CA ALA A 160 15.67 -12.15 9.35
C ALA A 160 16.69 -11.79 8.27
N CYS A 161 16.25 -11.41 7.07
CA CYS A 161 17.15 -10.96 5.99
C CYS A 161 17.83 -9.61 6.29
N TRP A 162 17.19 -8.76 7.10
CA TRP A 162 17.70 -7.44 7.46
C TRP A 162 18.58 -7.44 8.72
N ILE A 163 18.42 -8.43 9.61
CA ILE A 163 19.20 -8.57 10.85
C ILE A 163 20.72 -8.47 10.60
N PRO A 164 21.34 -9.22 9.66
CA PRO A 164 22.80 -9.18 9.51
C PRO A 164 23.34 -7.77 9.25
N ARG A 165 22.66 -6.99 8.40
CA ARG A 165 23.00 -5.59 8.10
C ARG A 165 22.82 -4.66 9.31
N ALA A 166 21.87 -4.97 10.20
CA ALA A 166 21.63 -4.18 11.41
C ALA A 166 22.74 -4.35 12.47
N PHE A 167 23.51 -5.43 12.42
CA PHE A 167 24.57 -5.74 13.40
C PHE A 167 26.00 -5.48 12.89
N THR A 168 26.18 -4.94 11.68
CA THR A 168 27.51 -4.69 11.09
C THR A 168 28.12 -3.33 11.38
N PHE A 169 27.56 -2.59 12.34
CA PHE A 169 28.06 -1.27 12.69
C PHE A 169 27.91 -0.99 14.18
N ARG A 170 28.70 -0.05 14.67
CA ARG A 170 28.54 0.54 16.01
C ARG A 170 28.72 2.05 15.94
N TYR A 171 28.18 2.73 16.96
CA TYR A 171 28.41 4.15 17.14
C TYR A 171 29.65 4.38 18.00
N VAL A 172 30.53 5.26 17.55
CA VAL A 172 31.75 5.65 18.27
C VAL A 172 31.79 7.16 18.41
N GLU A 173 32.15 7.63 19.60
CA GLU A 173 32.40 9.06 19.83
C GLU A 173 33.87 9.39 19.50
N ILE A 174 34.09 10.38 18.64
CA ILE A 174 35.42 10.93 18.34
C ILE A 174 35.41 12.45 18.56
N SER A 175 36.54 13.07 18.89
CA SER A 175 36.62 14.55 18.99
C SER A 175 36.45 15.19 17.60
N ASP A 176 35.65 16.26 17.49
CA ASP A 176 35.44 17.02 16.25
C ASP A 176 36.80 17.57 15.78
N PRO A 177 37.33 17.13 14.62
CA PRO A 177 38.62 17.57 14.12
C PRO A 177 38.70 19.09 13.90
N LYS A 178 37.56 19.77 13.72
CA LYS A 178 37.49 21.20 13.45
C LYS A 178 37.38 22.06 14.71
N SER A 179 36.67 21.58 15.74
CA SER A 179 36.42 22.37 16.96
C SER A 179 37.28 21.93 18.15
N ASN A 180 37.82 20.70 18.12
CA ASN A 180 38.63 20.02 19.15
C ASN A 180 38.05 20.01 20.59
N SER A 181 36.86 20.55 20.77
CA SER A 181 36.16 20.76 22.05
C SER A 181 34.84 19.99 22.15
N SER A 182 34.28 19.58 21.01
CA SER A 182 33.04 18.81 20.93
C SER A 182 33.34 17.38 20.47
N LYS A 183 32.70 16.38 21.06
CA LYS A 183 32.72 15.01 20.50
C LYS A 183 31.73 14.94 19.34
N ILE A 184 31.86 14.03 18.39
CA ILE A 184 30.88 13.72 17.35
C ILE A 184 30.65 12.22 17.34
N LEU A 185 29.42 11.81 17.05
CA LEU A 185 29.10 10.40 16.85
C LEU A 185 29.45 10.04 15.41
N ILE A 186 30.17 8.96 15.18
CA ILE A 186 30.39 8.38 13.85
C ILE A 186 29.93 6.93 13.81
N VAL A 187 29.63 6.44 12.60
CA VAL A 187 29.35 5.03 12.34
C VAL A 187 30.66 4.34 12.01
N GLU A 188 31.04 3.35 12.82
CA GLU A 188 32.15 2.45 12.51
C GLU A 188 31.59 1.11 12.03
N PHE A 189 32.09 0.63 10.90
CA PHE A 189 31.65 -0.61 10.27
C PHE A 189 32.57 -1.77 10.67
N PHE A 190 31.98 -2.93 10.95
CA PHE A 190 32.73 -4.16 11.20
C PHE A 190 33.18 -4.83 9.89
N GLY A 191 34.16 -5.73 9.96
CA GLY A 191 34.74 -6.39 8.77
C GLY A 191 33.73 -7.16 7.89
N LEU A 192 32.59 -7.59 8.45
CA LEU A 192 31.52 -8.27 7.72
C LEU A 192 30.52 -7.31 7.04
N PHE A 193 30.72 -6.00 7.14
CA PHE A 193 29.79 -5.01 6.58
C PHE A 193 29.57 -5.18 5.08
N ASN A 194 30.65 -5.32 4.30
CA ASN A 194 30.56 -5.41 2.84
C ASN A 194 29.82 -6.67 2.37
N GLU A 195 30.06 -7.81 3.04
CA GLU A 195 29.39 -9.09 2.78
C GLU A 195 27.88 -8.96 2.97
N PHE A 196 27.45 -8.45 4.14
CA PHE A 196 26.03 -8.34 4.46
C PHE A 196 25.33 -7.19 3.74
N TYR A 197 26.04 -6.11 3.43
CA TYR A 197 25.55 -5.06 2.54
C TYR A 197 25.27 -5.61 1.14
N SER A 198 26.22 -6.37 0.58
CA SER A 198 26.09 -7.00 -0.73
C SER A 198 24.97 -8.03 -0.76
N PHE A 199 24.86 -8.87 0.27
CA PHE A 199 23.72 -9.78 0.42
C PHE A 199 22.39 -9.03 0.42
N ASN A 200 22.25 -7.97 1.22
CA ASN A 200 21.00 -7.22 1.30
C ASN A 200 20.68 -6.53 -0.04
N LEU A 201 21.68 -5.95 -0.71
CA LEU A 201 21.51 -5.33 -2.01
C LEU A 201 21.08 -6.36 -3.09
N ILE A 202 21.82 -7.46 -3.22
CA ILE A 202 21.58 -8.47 -4.26
C ILE A 202 20.30 -9.25 -3.98
N PHE A 203 20.15 -9.80 -2.78
CA PHE A 203 19.03 -10.68 -2.47
C PHE A 203 17.74 -9.90 -2.22
N VAL A 204 17.77 -8.93 -1.30
CA VAL A 204 16.55 -8.22 -0.89
C VAL A 204 16.15 -7.15 -1.91
N LYS A 205 17.07 -6.26 -2.27
CA LYS A 205 16.73 -5.13 -3.15
C LYS A 205 16.59 -5.54 -4.62
N ILE A 206 17.47 -6.41 -5.12
CA ILE A 206 17.44 -6.84 -6.52
C ILE A 206 16.53 -8.07 -6.69
N ILE A 207 16.91 -9.25 -6.20
CA ILE A 207 16.17 -10.49 -6.52
C ILE A 207 14.72 -10.43 -6.02
N LEU A 208 14.49 -10.15 -4.73
CA LEU A 208 13.14 -10.08 -4.18
C LEU A 208 12.37 -8.88 -4.72
N GLY A 209 12.97 -7.69 -4.76
CA GLY A 209 12.34 -6.46 -5.27
C GLY A 209 11.84 -6.59 -6.71
N PHE A 210 12.66 -7.11 -7.63
CA PHE A 210 12.26 -7.33 -9.01
C PHE A 210 11.21 -8.43 -9.14
N THR A 211 11.33 -9.51 -8.37
CA THR A 211 10.33 -10.59 -8.36
C THR A 211 8.96 -10.05 -7.93
N GLN A 212 8.92 -9.24 -6.86
CA GLN A 212 7.69 -8.59 -6.39
C GLN A 212 7.11 -7.64 -7.44
N TYR A 213 7.95 -6.81 -8.06
CA TYR A 213 7.52 -5.89 -9.10
C TYR A 213 6.93 -6.62 -10.32
N ALA A 214 7.56 -7.71 -10.75
CA ALA A 214 7.07 -8.56 -11.84
C ALA A 214 5.72 -9.20 -11.48
N ILE A 215 5.60 -9.77 -10.29
CA ILE A 215 4.34 -10.35 -9.80
C ILE A 215 3.23 -9.30 -9.77
N MET A 216 3.49 -8.13 -9.17
CA MET A 216 2.52 -7.04 -9.11
C MET A 216 2.06 -6.60 -10.50
N SER A 217 3.00 -6.50 -11.46
CA SER A 217 2.70 -6.12 -12.84
C SER A 217 1.79 -7.14 -13.54
N VAL A 218 2.13 -8.43 -13.45
CA VAL A 218 1.31 -9.52 -14.02
C VAL A 218 -0.08 -9.55 -13.38
N CYS A 219 -0.15 -9.45 -12.04
CA CYS A 219 -1.42 -9.42 -11.33
C CYS A 219 -2.25 -8.19 -11.66
N ALA A 220 -1.65 -7.01 -11.79
CA ALA A 220 -2.36 -5.78 -12.17
C ALA A 220 -3.03 -5.94 -13.54
N VAL A 221 -2.32 -6.51 -14.52
CA VAL A 221 -2.87 -6.82 -15.85
C VAL A 221 -4.04 -7.81 -15.73
N ALA A 222 -3.87 -8.90 -14.98
CA ALA A 222 -4.93 -9.90 -14.77
C ALA A 222 -6.18 -9.27 -14.14
N ILE A 223 -6.00 -8.48 -13.07
CA ILE A 223 -7.08 -7.78 -12.37
C ILE A 223 -7.79 -6.80 -13.32
N PHE A 224 -7.04 -6.04 -14.12
CA PHE A 224 -7.60 -5.08 -15.08
C PHE A 224 -8.44 -5.78 -16.16
N ILE A 225 -7.93 -6.86 -16.75
CA ILE A 225 -8.64 -7.66 -17.76
C ILE A 225 -9.94 -8.21 -17.18
N GLY A 226 -9.90 -8.83 -15.99
CA GLY A 226 -11.10 -9.39 -15.36
C GLY A 226 -12.10 -8.35 -14.89
N MET A 227 -11.64 -7.16 -14.50
CA MET A 227 -12.52 -6.04 -14.21
C MET A 227 -13.27 -5.60 -15.48
N LYS A 228 -12.57 -5.49 -16.62
CA LYS A 228 -13.16 -5.10 -17.91
C LYS A 228 -14.17 -6.13 -18.41
N SER A 229 -13.87 -7.42 -18.31
CA SER A 229 -14.81 -8.49 -18.68
C SER A 229 -16.07 -8.46 -17.81
N SER A 230 -15.92 -8.25 -16.51
CA SER A 230 -17.02 -8.13 -15.56
C SER A 230 -17.94 -6.94 -15.85
N ILE A 231 -17.38 -5.81 -16.33
CA ILE A 231 -18.17 -4.63 -16.73
C ILE A 231 -18.92 -4.91 -18.03
N ARG A 232 -18.27 -5.53 -19.03
CA ARG A 232 -18.87 -5.85 -20.33
C ARG A 232 -20.02 -6.85 -20.22
N LEU A 233 -19.87 -7.89 -19.39
CA LEU A 233 -20.96 -8.86 -19.14
C LEU A 233 -22.20 -8.16 -18.55
N LYS A 234 -21.99 -7.18 -17.65
CA LYS A 234 -23.07 -6.40 -17.05
C LYS A 234 -23.77 -5.46 -18.03
N SER A 235 -23.08 -4.92 -19.04
CA SER A 235 -23.73 -4.10 -20.08
C SER A 235 -24.63 -4.96 -20.97
N PHE A 236 -24.20 -6.18 -21.32
CA PHE A 236 -25.04 -7.11 -22.09
C PHE A 236 -26.29 -7.56 -21.32
N SER A 237 -26.17 -7.87 -20.02
CA SER A 237 -27.35 -8.23 -19.20
C SER A 237 -28.36 -7.09 -19.02
N LYS A 238 -27.97 -5.82 -19.20
CA LYS A 238 -28.89 -4.67 -19.15
C LYS A 238 -29.64 -4.43 -20.47
N SER A 239 -29.04 -4.79 -21.61
CA SER A 239 -29.67 -4.61 -22.93
C SER A 239 -30.59 -5.76 -23.35
N GLY A 240 -30.58 -6.89 -22.62
CA GLY A 240 -31.40 -8.08 -22.93
C GLY A 240 -32.65 -8.28 -22.07
N ALA A 241 -33.02 -7.31 -21.21
CA ALA A 241 -34.26 -7.41 -20.44
C ALA A 241 -35.47 -7.12 -21.35
N PRO A 242 -36.47 -8.02 -21.46
CA PRO A 242 -37.70 -7.72 -22.18
C PRO A 242 -38.42 -6.58 -21.45
N ASP A 243 -38.85 -5.57 -22.22
CA ASP A 243 -39.64 -4.46 -21.72
C ASP A 243 -40.98 -5.00 -21.18
N PRO A 244 -41.32 -4.85 -19.88
CA PRO A 244 -42.55 -5.41 -19.32
C PRO A 244 -43.83 -4.77 -19.89
N HIS A 245 -43.67 -3.69 -20.66
CA HIS A 245 -44.78 -2.82 -21.06
C HIS A 245 -45.25 -2.95 -22.51
N ASN A 246 -44.76 -3.91 -23.30
CA ASN A 246 -45.17 -4.01 -24.70
C ASN A 246 -45.65 -5.40 -25.16
N SER A 247 -46.46 -6.05 -24.34
CA SER A 247 -47.32 -7.16 -24.75
C SER A 247 -48.77 -6.68 -24.92
N ARG A 248 -48.99 -5.77 -25.87
CA ARG A 248 -50.32 -5.55 -26.43
C ARG A 248 -50.24 -5.29 -27.92
N SER A 249 -51.09 -6.00 -28.66
CA SER A 249 -51.36 -5.93 -30.10
C SER A 249 -50.43 -6.71 -31.03
N ASN A 250 -50.78 -7.98 -31.27
CA ASN A 250 -51.33 -8.36 -32.57
C ASN A 250 -51.79 -9.82 -32.56
N GLN A 251 -53.08 -10.02 -32.29
CA GLN A 251 -53.77 -11.21 -32.76
C GLN A 251 -55.14 -10.77 -33.27
N LYS A 252 -55.21 -10.53 -34.57
CA LYS A 252 -56.45 -10.33 -35.30
C LYS A 252 -56.63 -11.52 -36.24
N SER A 253 -57.81 -12.11 -36.10
CA SER A 253 -58.61 -12.90 -37.05
C SER A 253 -58.22 -14.34 -37.45
N LEU A 254 -59.19 -15.22 -37.16
CA LEU A 254 -59.75 -16.40 -37.87
C LEU A 254 -59.78 -17.60 -36.92
N ASP A 255 -60.87 -18.33 -36.68
CA ASP A 255 -62.23 -18.40 -37.23
C ASP A 255 -63.12 -19.12 -36.15
N LYS A 256 -64.43 -19.15 -36.41
CA LYS A 256 -65.60 -19.73 -35.67
C LYS A 256 -65.33 -21.04 -34.86
N THR A 257 -66.12 -21.49 -33.87
CA THR A 257 -67.59 -21.61 -33.76
C THR A 257 -67.96 -22.14 -32.35
N ASP A 258 -69.23 -21.96 -31.97
CA ASP A 258 -70.06 -22.77 -31.05
C ASP A 258 -70.04 -22.61 -29.51
N MET A 259 -71.14 -22.02 -29.03
CA MET A 259 -72.11 -22.53 -28.04
C MET A 259 -71.57 -23.34 -26.84
N ASN A 260 -71.70 -22.81 -25.61
CA ASN A 260 -72.78 -23.22 -24.70
C ASN A 260 -72.80 -22.43 -23.37
N GLU A 261 -74.02 -22.31 -22.83
CA GLU A 261 -74.37 -21.76 -21.52
C GLU A 261 -73.75 -22.51 -20.33
N LYS A 262 -73.38 -21.80 -19.25
CA LYS A 262 -74.13 -21.81 -17.98
C LYS A 262 -73.50 -20.93 -16.89
N LYS A 263 -74.41 -20.24 -16.19
CA LYS A 263 -74.27 -19.52 -14.90
C LYS A 263 -73.48 -20.31 -13.84
N VAL A 264 -72.80 -19.60 -12.93
CA VAL A 264 -73.16 -19.45 -11.51
C VAL A 264 -72.11 -18.57 -10.78
N ALA A 265 -72.59 -17.89 -9.74
CA ALA A 265 -72.04 -16.77 -8.99
C ALA A 265 -70.69 -16.98 -8.24
N GLY A 266 -69.94 -15.87 -8.16
CA GLY A 266 -69.49 -15.26 -6.90
C GLY A 266 -68.32 -15.89 -6.14
N HIS A 267 -67.14 -15.27 -6.22
CA HIS A 267 -66.36 -14.85 -5.04
C HIS A 267 -65.21 -13.92 -5.49
N GLU A 268 -65.28 -12.65 -5.11
CA GLU A 268 -64.12 -11.75 -5.08
C GLU A 268 -63.13 -12.28 -4.03
N LYS A 269 -61.91 -12.60 -4.46
CA LYS A 269 -60.72 -12.52 -3.61
C LYS A 269 -59.63 -11.80 -4.38
N THR A 270 -59.41 -10.56 -3.96
CA THR A 270 -58.25 -9.75 -4.27
C THR A 270 -57.02 -10.42 -3.65
N GLU A 271 -56.30 -11.22 -4.44
CA GLU A 271 -54.92 -11.62 -4.16
C GLU A 271 -54.00 -10.81 -5.08
N GLU A 272 -53.70 -9.58 -4.66
CA GLU A 272 -52.53 -8.85 -5.13
C GLU A 272 -51.59 -8.61 -3.94
N ASP A 273 -50.29 -8.60 -4.23
CA ASP A 273 -49.21 -7.95 -3.47
C ASP A 273 -48.36 -8.67 -2.42
N SER A 274 -48.15 -10.00 -2.53
CA SER A 274 -47.05 -10.67 -1.78
C SER A 274 -45.91 -11.27 -2.63
N SER A 275 -46.08 -11.39 -3.95
CA SER A 275 -45.06 -11.95 -4.87
C SER A 275 -44.12 -10.89 -5.47
N ASN A 276 -44.57 -9.64 -5.59
CA ASN A 276 -43.79 -8.55 -6.19
C ASN A 276 -42.70 -8.03 -5.25
N VAL A 277 -42.99 -7.86 -3.95
CA VAL A 277 -42.03 -7.36 -2.95
C VAL A 277 -40.81 -8.29 -2.81
N ASN A 278 -41.03 -9.61 -2.87
CA ASN A 278 -39.94 -10.59 -2.80
C ASN A 278 -39.09 -10.63 -4.08
N SER A 279 -39.71 -10.37 -5.24
CA SER A 279 -39.01 -10.34 -6.52
C SER A 279 -38.17 -9.08 -6.67
N GLU A 280 -38.69 -7.92 -6.27
CA GLU A 280 -37.96 -6.65 -6.27
C GLU A 280 -36.81 -6.65 -5.26
N ALA A 281 -37.05 -7.11 -4.02
CA ALA A 281 -36.00 -7.22 -3.00
C ALA A 281 -34.88 -8.19 -3.40
N LYS A 282 -35.23 -9.30 -4.08
CA LYS A 282 -34.26 -10.25 -4.63
C LYS A 282 -33.47 -9.65 -5.79
N MET A 283 -34.14 -8.95 -6.72
CA MET A 283 -33.49 -8.28 -7.85
C MET A 283 -32.58 -7.12 -7.41
N GLU A 284 -32.95 -6.40 -6.36
CA GLU A 284 -32.13 -5.33 -5.77
C GLU A 284 -30.90 -5.91 -5.03
N LYS A 285 -31.07 -7.03 -4.32
CA LYS A 285 -29.98 -7.75 -3.65
C LYS A 285 -28.99 -8.34 -4.66
N ASP A 286 -29.47 -8.91 -5.75
CA ASP A 286 -28.67 -9.45 -6.86
C ASP A 286 -27.96 -8.36 -7.67
N LYS A 287 -28.48 -7.12 -7.69
CA LYS A 287 -27.77 -5.95 -8.25
C LYS A 287 -26.68 -5.40 -7.31
N LYS A 288 -26.89 -5.45 -6.00
CA LYS A 288 -25.96 -4.90 -4.99
C LYS A 288 -24.72 -5.78 -4.73
N ALA A 289 -24.84 -7.11 -4.76
CA ALA A 289 -23.69 -7.99 -4.52
C ALA A 289 -22.56 -7.85 -5.59
N PRO A 290 -22.85 -7.84 -6.91
CA PRO A 290 -21.85 -7.67 -7.95
C PRO A 290 -21.21 -6.27 -7.99
N GLN A 291 -21.90 -5.24 -7.46
CA GLN A 291 -21.34 -3.90 -7.33
C GLN A 291 -20.33 -3.81 -6.18
N LYS A 292 -20.60 -4.49 -5.06
CA LYS A 292 -19.68 -4.56 -3.92
C LYS A 292 -18.38 -5.28 -4.30
N GLU A 293 -18.46 -6.38 -5.04
CA GLU A 293 -17.27 -7.11 -5.52
C GLU A 293 -16.41 -6.25 -6.47
N LEU A 294 -17.05 -5.47 -7.35
CA LEU A 294 -16.34 -4.57 -8.26
C LEU A 294 -15.56 -3.48 -7.51
N LEU A 295 -16.11 -2.96 -6.40
CA LEU A 295 -15.41 -1.97 -5.57
C LEU A 295 -14.15 -2.56 -4.94
N VAL A 296 -14.22 -3.79 -4.43
CA VAL A 296 -13.06 -4.49 -3.84
C VAL A 296 -11.96 -4.73 -4.89
N ILE A 297 -12.34 -5.08 -6.12
CA ILE A 297 -11.41 -5.27 -7.23
C ILE A 297 -10.76 -3.93 -7.60
N LYS A 298 -11.54 -2.85 -7.75
CA LYS A 298 -11.04 -1.50 -8.03
C LYS A 298 -10.08 -1.02 -6.95
N GLN A 299 -10.44 -1.21 -5.68
CA GLN A 299 -9.60 -0.86 -4.55
C GLN A 299 -8.22 -1.49 -4.68
N ALA A 300 -8.18 -2.82 -4.86
CA ALA A 300 -6.93 -3.54 -4.95
C ALA A 300 -6.12 -3.14 -6.17
N LEU A 301 -6.75 -2.98 -7.33
CA LEU A 301 -6.07 -2.51 -8.53
C LEU A 301 -5.42 -1.14 -8.30
N THR A 302 -6.13 -0.21 -7.66
CA THR A 302 -5.59 1.13 -7.35
C THR A 302 -4.39 1.06 -6.42
N VAL A 303 -4.45 0.26 -5.34
CA VAL A 303 -3.31 0.07 -4.43
C VAL A 303 -2.09 -0.51 -5.17
N VAL A 304 -2.31 -1.53 -6.01
CA VAL A 304 -1.21 -2.19 -6.73
C VAL A 304 -0.59 -1.26 -7.77
N LEU A 305 -1.40 -0.54 -8.56
CA LEU A 305 -0.89 0.41 -9.55
C LEU A 305 -0.13 1.56 -8.90
N LEU A 306 -0.62 2.08 -7.77
CA LEU A 306 0.08 3.11 -7.02
C LEU A 306 1.43 2.60 -6.50
N GLN A 307 1.46 1.38 -5.94
CA GLN A 307 2.71 0.76 -5.47
C GLN A 307 3.72 0.59 -6.60
N ILE A 308 3.29 0.12 -7.79
CA ILE A 308 4.17 -0.01 -8.96
C ILE A 308 4.74 1.37 -9.33
N PHE A 309 3.88 2.39 -9.45
CA PHE A 309 4.30 3.74 -9.79
C PHE A 309 5.30 4.30 -8.79
N CYS A 310 5.00 4.24 -7.50
CA CYS A 310 5.83 4.78 -6.43
C CYS A 310 7.12 3.97 -6.17
N ALA A 311 7.15 2.67 -6.50
CA ALA A 311 8.35 1.85 -6.38
C ALA A 311 9.30 1.98 -7.59
N THR A 312 8.79 2.45 -8.74
CA THR A 312 9.57 2.55 -9.99
C THR A 312 10.84 3.39 -9.82
N PRO A 313 10.84 4.58 -9.18
CA PRO A 313 12.06 5.34 -8.93
C PRO A 313 13.13 4.53 -8.19
N GLY A 314 12.73 3.76 -7.17
CA GLY A 314 13.66 2.93 -6.40
C GLY A 314 14.27 1.81 -7.23
N ILE A 315 13.47 1.11 -8.04
CA ILE A 315 13.96 0.07 -8.95
C ILE A 315 14.93 0.66 -9.98
N THR A 316 14.60 1.81 -10.58
CA THR A 316 15.46 2.49 -11.54
C THR A 316 16.81 2.86 -10.93
N VAL A 317 16.81 3.35 -9.68
CA VAL A 317 18.03 3.65 -8.92
C VAL A 317 18.89 2.42 -8.72
N PHE A 318 18.30 1.30 -8.30
CA PHE A 318 19.05 0.05 -8.13
C PHE A 318 19.65 -0.45 -9.43
N ILE A 319 18.93 -0.38 -10.56
CA ILE A 319 19.47 -0.72 -11.88
C ILE A 319 20.67 0.18 -12.21
N TYR A 320 20.51 1.49 -12.03
CA TYR A 320 21.56 2.43 -12.38
C TYR A 320 22.82 2.27 -11.51
N SER A 321 22.67 2.05 -10.20
CA SER A 321 23.79 1.73 -9.30
C SER A 321 24.53 0.44 -9.64
N MET A 322 23.90 -0.50 -10.37
CA MET A 322 24.57 -1.69 -10.90
C MET A 322 25.33 -1.42 -12.19
N LEU A 323 24.81 -0.54 -13.05
CA LEU A 323 25.42 -0.19 -14.33
C LEU A 323 26.61 0.75 -14.16
N ASP A 324 26.54 1.65 -13.19
CA ASP A 324 27.59 2.63 -12.91
C ASP A 324 28.03 2.58 -11.43
N PRO A 325 29.18 1.96 -11.13
CA PRO A 325 29.76 1.93 -9.79
C PRO A 325 30.04 3.32 -9.20
N LYS A 326 30.13 4.37 -10.02
CA LYS A 326 30.29 5.76 -9.58
C LYS A 326 29.00 6.38 -9.02
N PHE A 327 27.86 5.70 -9.18
CA PHE A 327 26.58 6.10 -8.61
C PHE A 327 26.30 5.37 -7.29
N GLN A 328 27.17 5.61 -6.30
CA GLN A 328 27.11 5.01 -4.97
C GLN A 328 27.50 6.02 -3.87
N ILE A 329 27.22 5.66 -2.62
CA ILE A 329 27.61 6.48 -1.45
C ILE A 329 29.14 6.61 -1.41
N GLY A 330 29.66 7.81 -1.21
CA GLY A 330 31.09 8.08 -1.07
C GLY A 330 31.88 8.07 -2.38
N THR A 331 31.21 8.05 -3.53
CA THR A 331 31.82 8.09 -4.86
C THR A 331 31.55 9.44 -5.57
N GLU A 332 31.99 9.59 -6.82
CA GLU A 332 31.90 10.81 -7.62
C GLU A 332 30.48 11.42 -7.69
N TYR A 333 29.44 10.59 -7.71
CA TYR A 333 28.04 11.06 -7.79
C TYR A 333 27.31 11.06 -6.43
N ASN A 334 28.04 11.21 -5.31
CA ASN A 334 27.48 11.17 -3.96
C ASN A 334 26.30 12.13 -3.73
N ASN A 335 26.45 13.42 -4.07
CA ASN A 335 25.38 14.40 -3.88
C ASN A 335 24.14 14.07 -4.74
N LEU A 336 24.36 13.69 -5.99
CA LEU A 336 23.28 13.27 -6.90
C LEU A 336 22.57 12.03 -6.36
N PHE A 337 23.31 11.03 -5.88
CA PHE A 337 22.78 9.82 -5.28
C PHE A 337 21.80 10.13 -4.15
N PHE A 338 22.19 11.00 -3.21
CA PHE A 338 21.32 11.38 -2.08
C PHE A 338 20.11 12.25 -2.47
N LEU A 339 20.19 13.02 -3.55
CA LEU A 339 19.04 13.76 -4.08
C LEU A 339 18.05 12.82 -4.76
N VAL A 340 18.54 11.87 -5.56
CA VAL A 340 17.70 10.86 -6.21
C VAL A 340 17.00 9.97 -5.17
N TYR A 341 17.70 9.56 -4.11
CA TYR A 341 17.06 8.86 -2.98
C TYR A 341 16.01 9.71 -2.26
N GLY A 342 16.13 11.05 -2.26
CA GLY A 342 15.07 11.94 -1.79
C GLY A 342 13.78 11.82 -2.60
N VAL A 343 13.88 11.62 -3.92
CA VAL A 343 12.72 11.34 -4.79
C VAL A 343 12.11 9.97 -4.49
N VAL A 344 12.96 8.97 -4.25
CA VAL A 344 12.53 7.61 -3.86
C VAL A 344 11.75 7.65 -2.54
N ASP A 345 12.31 8.26 -1.50
CA ASP A 345 11.68 8.40 -0.19
C ASP A 345 10.34 9.14 -0.28
N MET A 346 10.29 10.25 -1.03
CA MET A 346 9.06 11.00 -1.29
C MET A 346 8.00 10.14 -1.98
N SER A 347 8.39 9.33 -2.97
CA SER A 347 7.49 8.45 -3.71
C SER A 347 6.87 7.39 -2.80
N TYR A 348 7.66 6.80 -1.89
CA TYR A 348 7.14 5.86 -0.90
C TYR A 348 6.26 6.55 0.16
N ALA A 349 6.59 7.76 0.58
CA ALA A 349 5.74 8.55 1.48
C ALA A 349 4.38 8.83 0.84
N LEU A 350 4.35 9.19 -0.45
CA LEU A 350 3.12 9.39 -1.22
C LEU A 350 2.27 8.10 -1.30
N ASN A 351 2.91 6.95 -1.48
CA ASN A 351 2.21 5.66 -1.51
C ASN A 351 1.46 5.41 -0.19
N ALA A 352 2.16 5.53 0.95
CA ALA A 352 1.58 5.35 2.28
C ALA A 352 0.50 6.40 2.62
N PHE A 353 0.71 7.65 2.19
CA PHE A 353 -0.25 8.75 2.35
C PHE A 353 -1.58 8.47 1.64
N THR A 354 -1.52 7.94 0.42
CA THR A 354 -2.70 7.80 -0.45
C THR A 354 -3.64 6.67 -0.02
N ASN A 355 -3.14 5.68 0.74
CA ASN A 355 -3.93 4.52 1.18
C ASN A 355 -5.23 4.90 1.89
N PHE A 356 -5.22 5.93 2.74
CA PHE A 356 -6.44 6.44 3.40
C PHE A 356 -7.51 6.88 2.40
N PHE A 357 -7.14 7.65 1.38
CA PHE A 357 -8.08 8.10 0.35
C PHE A 357 -8.58 6.95 -0.51
N ILE A 358 -7.74 5.94 -0.79
CA ILE A 358 -8.18 4.72 -1.47
C ILE A 358 -9.25 4.01 -0.64
N TYR A 359 -9.07 3.90 0.68
CA TYR A 359 -10.05 3.28 1.57
C TYR A 359 -11.34 4.08 1.66
N LEU A 360 -11.27 5.41 1.69
CA LEU A 360 -12.45 6.27 1.58
C LEU A 360 -13.22 6.03 0.29
N ASN A 361 -12.55 5.93 -0.85
CA ASN A 361 -13.24 5.82 -2.13
C ASN A 361 -13.85 4.42 -2.37
N PHE A 362 -13.14 3.36 -1.98
CA PHE A 362 -13.48 2.01 -2.42
C PHE A 362 -13.86 1.04 -1.30
N ASN A 363 -13.62 1.36 -0.02
CA ASN A 363 -13.97 0.49 1.10
C ASN A 363 -15.21 1.00 1.86
N THR A 364 -16.37 0.40 1.54
CA THR A 364 -17.65 0.79 2.16
C THR A 364 -17.70 0.49 3.67
N LYS A 365 -17.10 -0.62 4.15
CA LYS A 365 -17.02 -0.92 5.59
C LYS A 365 -16.20 0.14 6.31
N PHE A 366 -15.07 0.55 5.71
CA PHE A 366 -14.22 1.62 6.21
C PHE A 366 -14.97 2.93 6.37
N ARG A 367 -15.64 3.39 5.31
CA ARG A 367 -16.45 4.63 5.35
C ARG A 367 -17.54 4.61 6.41
N GLN A 368 -18.30 3.51 6.49
CA GLN A 368 -19.38 3.38 7.47
C GLN A 368 -18.85 3.45 8.90
N CYS A 369 -17.74 2.74 9.16
CA CYS A 369 -17.09 2.76 10.46
C CYS A 369 -16.54 4.16 10.79
N LEU A 370 -15.82 4.79 9.86
CA LEU A 370 -15.30 6.15 10.01
C LEU A 370 -16.44 7.15 10.32
N HIS A 371 -17.50 7.15 9.51
CA HIS A 371 -18.66 8.01 9.73
C HIS A 371 -19.28 7.78 11.11
N SER A 372 -19.44 6.52 11.55
CA SER A 372 -19.96 6.24 12.90
C SER A 372 -19.06 6.75 14.02
N VAL A 373 -17.74 6.73 13.85
CA VAL A 373 -16.80 7.25 14.85
C VAL A 373 -16.95 8.77 14.96
N PHE A 374 -16.97 9.48 13.84
CA PHE A 374 -16.96 10.93 13.83
C PHE A 374 -18.35 11.57 14.00
N HIS A 375 -19.44 10.88 13.67
CA HIS A 375 -20.81 11.38 13.86
C HIS A 375 -21.51 10.86 15.15
N CYS A 376 -21.08 9.75 15.77
CA CYS A 376 -21.56 9.41 17.13
C CYS A 376 -20.74 10.08 18.25
N GLY A 377 -19.63 10.76 17.94
CA GLY A 377 -18.91 11.62 18.90
C GLY A 377 -19.73 12.80 19.41
N THR A 378 -20.84 13.14 18.74
CA THR A 378 -21.80 14.18 19.15
C THR A 378 -23.09 13.61 19.76
N GLY A 379 -23.15 12.32 20.09
CA GLY A 379 -24.36 11.69 20.62
C GLY A 379 -24.08 10.53 21.55
N ILE A 380 -23.92 10.81 22.84
CA ILE A 380 -24.07 9.80 23.90
C ILE A 380 -25.52 9.31 23.85
N THR A 381 -25.75 8.11 23.32
CA THR A 381 -26.79 7.21 23.85
C THR A 381 -26.35 5.75 23.68
N ASN A 382 -25.99 5.14 24.81
CA ASN A 382 -25.87 3.69 24.93
C ASN A 382 -27.24 3.06 24.61
N ARG A 383 -27.31 2.20 23.60
CA ARG A 383 -28.30 1.10 23.58
C ARG A 383 -27.56 -0.23 23.50
N PRO A 384 -27.78 -1.14 24.46
CA PRO A 384 -27.19 -2.47 24.40
C PRO A 384 -27.85 -3.28 23.29
N MET A 385 -27.03 -3.98 22.50
CA MET A 385 -27.50 -5.00 21.56
C MET A 385 -28.16 -6.13 22.36
N SER A 386 -29.46 -6.32 22.14
CA SER A 386 -30.19 -7.47 22.66
C SER A 386 -29.65 -8.75 22.04
N LYS A 387 -29.29 -9.71 22.89
CA LYS A 387 -29.00 -11.09 22.48
C LYS A 387 -30.27 -11.69 21.91
N ARG A 388 -30.26 -12.02 20.62
CA ARG A 388 -31.32 -12.82 19.99
C ARG A 388 -31.15 -14.27 20.44
N SER A 389 -32.04 -14.69 21.33
CA SER A 389 -32.24 -16.08 21.76
C SER A 389 -32.45 -16.97 20.54
N ARG A 390 -31.75 -18.11 20.48
CA ARG A 390 -32.12 -19.24 19.62
C ARG A 390 -33.21 -20.01 20.37
N ASN A 391 -34.39 -20.08 19.76
CA ASN A 391 -35.27 -21.23 19.92
C ASN A 391 -35.06 -22.12 18.70
#